data_AF-A0A397JC42-F1
#
_entry.id   AF-A0A397JC42-F1
#
_cell.length_a   1.000
_cell.length_b   1.000
_cell.length_c   1.000
_cell.angle_alpha   90.00
_cell.angle_beta   90.00
_cell.angle_gamma   90.00
#
_symmetry.space_group_name_H-M   'P 1'
#
loop_
_entity.id
_entity.type
_entity.pdbx_description
1 polymer ?
#
loop_
_entity_poly.entity_id
_entity_poly.type
_entity_poly.pdbx_seq_one_letter_code
_entity_poly.pdbx_strand_id
1 'polypeptide(L)'
;MSTEVEVETSSEYGICKECGNKNTSHGLCKPCISLYFQQNFGNWTSGNKRVDAAIQESQLNCTTGRGFFEWIPYSKFENIEYIDKGGFGKIYSATWKEGQICNLLKNQLYRSGDQKFKNHLKCIENDHITKCYGITQDYMFVMEFVEDGNLRNYLRSNFFKLEWSDKIYILSEISDGLNYLHHKANVIHKNFHAGNILSTGVTNLITDLGLSRPANETGISKDGERKIFGVLPYI
;
A
#
# COMPACT_ATOMS: atom_id res chain seq x y z
N MET A 1 -32.64 32.67 -21.51
CA MET A 1 -31.26 32.81 -20.98
C MET A 1 -31.23 32.14 -19.63
N SER A 2 -30.97 30.83 -19.63
CA SER A 2 -30.75 30.04 -18.43
C SER A 2 -29.29 30.24 -18.01
N THR A 3 -29.09 30.96 -16.91
CA THR A 3 -27.80 31.08 -16.25
C THR A 3 -27.47 29.75 -15.60
N GLU A 4 -26.47 29.05 -16.14
CA GLU A 4 -25.81 27.95 -15.46
C GLU A 4 -25.10 28.50 -14.22
N VAL A 5 -25.60 28.11 -13.05
CA VAL A 5 -24.90 28.34 -11.79
C VAL A 5 -23.80 27.30 -11.72
N GLU A 6 -22.57 27.70 -12.02
CA GLU A 6 -21.38 26.89 -11.72
C GLU A 6 -21.35 26.65 -10.21
N VAL A 7 -21.62 25.41 -9.80
CA VAL A 7 -21.44 24.98 -8.42
C VAL A 7 -19.93 24.89 -8.18
N GLU A 8 -19.35 25.95 -7.62
CA GLU A 8 -17.99 25.93 -7.09
C GLU A 8 -17.88 24.85 -6.00
N THR A 9 -17.36 23.69 -6.39
CA THR A 9 -16.94 22.65 -5.44
C THR A 9 -15.70 23.16 -4.72
N SER A 10 -15.87 23.80 -3.57
CA SER A 10 -14.74 24.10 -2.67
C SER A 10 -14.07 22.77 -2.30
N SER A 11 -12.77 22.63 -2.55
CA SER A 11 -12.06 21.43 -2.08
C SER A 11 -12.00 21.47 -0.56
N GLU A 12 -12.45 20.41 0.10
CA GLU A 12 -12.42 20.22 1.56
C GLU A 12 -11.05 20.58 2.18
N TYR A 13 -9.97 20.46 1.40
CA TYR A 13 -8.58 20.65 1.84
C TYR A 13 -7.97 22.02 1.49
N GLY A 14 -8.75 22.94 0.94
CA GLY A 14 -8.32 24.30 0.59
C GLY A 14 -7.37 24.40 -0.63
N ILE A 15 -6.78 25.58 -0.82
CA ILE A 15 -5.91 25.90 -1.96
C ILE A 15 -4.42 25.82 -1.57
N CYS A 16 -3.60 25.31 -2.48
CA CYS A 16 -2.15 25.25 -2.34
C CYS A 16 -1.54 26.65 -2.36
N LYS A 17 -0.77 27.00 -1.33
CA LYS A 17 -0.08 28.30 -1.24
C LYS A 17 1.06 28.47 -2.24
N GLU A 18 1.61 27.36 -2.74
CA GLU A 18 2.78 27.38 -3.64
C GLU A 18 2.38 27.54 -5.11
N CYS A 19 1.33 26.86 -5.57
CA CYS A 19 0.94 26.85 -6.99
C CYS A 19 -0.50 27.29 -7.28
N GLY A 20 -1.33 27.57 -6.26
CA GLY A 20 -2.71 28.01 -6.43
C GLY A 20 -3.71 26.92 -6.83
N ASN A 21 -3.29 25.66 -7.01
CA ASN A 21 -4.20 24.54 -7.28
C ASN A 21 -4.94 24.06 -6.02
N LYS A 22 -6.07 23.37 -6.20
CA LYS A 22 -6.78 22.68 -5.10
C LYS A 22 -5.88 21.60 -4.47
N ASN A 23 -5.85 21.55 -3.14
CA ASN A 23 -5.11 20.52 -2.41
C ASN A 23 -5.81 19.16 -2.53
N THR A 24 -5.01 18.09 -2.58
CA THR A 24 -5.50 16.70 -2.62
C THR A 24 -5.67 16.08 -1.24
N SER A 25 -5.03 16.65 -0.21
CA SER A 25 -5.27 16.36 1.21
C SER A 25 -4.79 17.52 2.08
N HIS A 26 -4.92 17.40 3.41
CA HIS A 26 -4.57 18.47 4.35
C HIS A 26 -3.12 18.98 4.18
N GLY A 27 -2.98 20.15 3.53
CA GLY A 27 -1.69 20.78 3.29
C GLY A 27 -0.85 20.17 2.17
N LEU A 28 -1.42 19.28 1.35
CA LEU A 28 -0.72 18.57 0.28
C LEU A 28 -1.37 18.80 -1.09
N CYS A 29 -0.52 19.11 -2.06
CA CYS A 29 -0.92 19.42 -3.43
C CYS A 29 -0.26 18.43 -4.38
N LYS A 30 -1.05 17.55 -5.00
CA LYS A 30 -0.55 16.55 -5.97
C LYS A 30 0.37 17.17 -7.04
N PRO A 31 0.01 18.26 -7.76
CA PRO A 31 0.93 18.91 -8.69
C PRO A 31 2.30 19.25 -8.11
N CYS A 32 2.36 19.81 -6.89
CA CYS A 32 3.62 20.13 -6.23
C CYS A 32 4.40 18.86 -5.84
N ILE A 33 3.72 17.83 -5.36
CA ILE A 33 4.33 16.53 -5.03
C ILE A 33 4.91 15.88 -6.29
N SER A 34 4.14 15.82 -7.38
CA SER A 34 4.59 15.27 -8.66
C SER A 34 5.79 16.04 -9.20
N LEU A 35 5.78 17.38 -9.13
CA LEU A 35 6.90 18.21 -9.55
C LEU A 35 8.17 17.94 -8.72
N TYR A 36 8.02 17.82 -7.40
CA TYR A 36 9.13 17.47 -6.52
C TYR A 36 9.76 16.13 -6.94
N PHE A 37 8.96 15.09 -7.15
CA PHE A 37 9.48 13.79 -7.57
C PHE A 37 10.15 13.85 -8.94
N GLN A 38 9.55 14.52 -9.93
CA GLN A 38 10.15 14.67 -11.26
C GLN A 38 11.54 15.30 -11.22
N GLN A 39 11.74 16.31 -10.37
CA GLN A 39 13.04 16.97 -10.18
C GLN A 39 14.07 16.08 -9.47
N ASN A 40 13.61 15.04 -8.75
CA ASN A 40 14.43 14.24 -7.85
C ASN A 40 14.49 12.75 -8.24
N PHE A 41 13.99 12.33 -9.40
CA PHE A 41 13.98 10.92 -9.82
C PHE A 41 15.35 10.24 -9.78
N GLY A 42 16.45 11.00 -9.96
CA GLY A 42 17.81 10.50 -9.82
C GLY A 42 18.15 9.95 -8.43
N ASN A 43 17.41 10.34 -7.39
CA ASN A 43 17.63 9.87 -6.01
C ASN A 43 17.07 8.46 -5.74
N TRP A 44 16.24 7.92 -6.64
CA TRP A 44 15.58 6.61 -6.50
C TRP A 44 15.84 5.67 -7.67
N THR A 45 16.98 5.82 -8.35
CA THR A 45 17.34 4.90 -9.44
C THR A 45 17.97 3.61 -8.92
N SER A 46 17.45 2.50 -9.41
CA SER A 46 17.98 1.15 -9.24
C SER A 46 18.99 0.75 -10.32
N GLY A 47 19.09 1.55 -11.39
CA GLY A 47 19.77 1.16 -12.64
C GLY A 47 18.94 0.23 -13.52
N ASN A 48 17.79 -0.27 -13.05
CA ASN A 48 16.85 -1.06 -13.84
C ASN A 48 15.67 -0.19 -14.29
N LYS A 49 15.59 0.08 -15.59
CA LYS A 49 14.57 0.96 -16.20
C LYS A 49 13.13 0.55 -15.86
N ARG A 50 12.84 -0.75 -15.69
CA ARG A 50 11.48 -1.21 -15.39
C ARG A 50 11.09 -0.93 -13.94
N VAL A 51 12.02 -1.17 -13.01
CA VAL A 51 11.83 -0.87 -11.59
C VAL A 51 11.74 0.63 -11.38
N ASP A 52 12.63 1.38 -12.02
CA ASP A 52 12.64 2.85 -11.94
C ASP A 52 11.32 3.43 -12.48
N ALA A 53 10.82 2.92 -13.61
CA ALA A 53 9.52 3.35 -14.14
C ALA A 53 8.36 3.08 -13.17
N ALA A 54 8.32 1.90 -12.54
CA ALA A 54 7.28 1.56 -11.57
C ALA A 54 7.34 2.46 -10.32
N ILE A 55 8.54 2.75 -9.83
CA ILE A 55 8.76 3.69 -8.71
C ILE A 55 8.28 5.09 -9.09
N GLN A 56 8.71 5.61 -10.24
CA GLN A 56 8.33 6.94 -10.73
C GLN A 56 6.82 7.04 -10.95
N GLU A 57 6.17 6.02 -11.52
CA GLU A 57 4.72 5.97 -11.70
C GLU A 57 3.98 6.05 -10.37
N SER A 58 4.43 5.27 -9.36
CA SER A 58 3.83 5.32 -8.01
C SER A 58 3.97 6.71 -7.36
N GLN A 59 5.13 7.36 -7.53
CA GLN A 59 5.43 8.69 -7.01
C GLN A 59 4.57 9.77 -7.68
N LEU A 60 4.38 9.71 -9.00
CA LEU A 60 3.55 10.65 -9.76
C LEU A 60 2.05 10.51 -9.44
N ASN A 61 1.61 9.30 -9.10
CA ASN A 61 0.22 9.02 -8.75
C ASN A 61 -0.13 9.28 -7.28
N CYS A 62 0.86 9.57 -6.44
CA CYS A 62 0.68 9.87 -5.03
C CYS A 62 -0.22 11.11 -4.80
N THR A 63 -1.24 10.98 -3.95
CA THR A 63 -2.17 12.06 -3.59
C THR A 63 -2.03 12.54 -2.15
N THR A 64 -1.48 11.72 -1.26
CA THR A 64 -1.45 11.95 0.19
C THR A 64 -0.04 12.16 0.75
N GLY A 65 0.97 12.31 -0.12
CA GLY A 65 2.39 12.37 0.29
C GLY A 65 2.91 11.07 0.91
N ARG A 66 2.14 9.99 0.76
CA ARG A 66 2.36 8.63 1.26
C ARG A 66 1.94 7.61 0.19
N GLY A 67 2.28 6.34 0.37
CA GLY A 67 1.80 5.26 -0.49
C GLY A 67 2.43 5.20 -1.89
N PHE A 68 3.61 5.77 -2.06
CA PHE A 68 4.46 5.57 -3.23
C PHE A 68 5.62 4.63 -2.87
N PHE A 69 6.24 4.03 -3.89
CA PHE A 69 7.37 3.13 -3.70
C PHE A 69 8.69 3.89 -3.60
N GLU A 70 9.56 3.41 -2.71
CA GLU A 70 10.94 3.85 -2.61
C GLU A 70 11.89 2.80 -3.24
N TRP A 71 12.98 3.27 -3.83
CA TRP A 71 14.17 2.45 -3.95
C TRP A 71 14.91 2.46 -2.61
N ILE A 72 15.04 1.29 -1.97
CA ILE A 72 15.56 1.20 -0.60
C ILE A 72 16.85 0.39 -0.60
N PRO A 73 18.00 1.03 -0.28
CA PRO A 73 19.25 0.31 -0.19
C PRO A 73 19.22 -0.79 0.87
N TYR A 74 19.65 -2.01 0.51
CA TYR A 74 19.68 -3.16 1.40
C TYR A 74 20.51 -2.89 2.66
N SER A 75 21.56 -2.08 2.54
CA SER A 75 22.40 -1.63 3.66
C SER A 75 21.68 -0.80 4.72
N LYS A 76 20.44 -0.36 4.49
CA LYS A 76 19.61 0.35 5.48
C LYS A 76 18.87 -0.59 6.43
N PHE A 77 18.91 -1.89 6.17
CA PHE A 77 18.27 -2.90 6.99
C PHE A 77 19.27 -3.50 7.99
N GLU A 78 18.81 -3.67 9.22
CA GLU A 78 19.53 -4.32 10.32
C GLU A 78 18.70 -5.49 10.86
N ASN A 79 19.30 -6.37 11.67
CA ASN A 79 18.61 -7.50 12.31
C ASN A 79 17.81 -8.34 11.31
N ILE A 80 18.46 -8.72 10.21
CA ILE A 80 17.81 -9.44 9.12
C ILE A 80 17.70 -10.91 9.49
N GLU A 81 16.48 -11.42 9.56
CA GLU A 81 16.20 -12.79 9.95
C GLU A 81 15.34 -13.49 8.90
N TYR A 82 15.64 -14.75 8.61
CA TYR A 82 14.83 -15.56 7.70
C TYR A 82 13.54 -16.01 8.41
N ILE A 83 12.40 -15.75 7.78
CA ILE A 83 11.08 -16.15 8.29
C ILE A 83 10.63 -17.44 7.62
N ASP A 84 10.50 -17.41 6.29
CA ASP A 84 9.91 -18.53 5.54
C ASP A 84 10.21 -18.45 4.04
N LYS A 85 9.77 -19.44 3.27
CA LYS A 85 9.77 -19.47 1.82
C LYS A 85 8.31 -19.45 1.32
N GLY A 86 7.86 -18.29 0.87
CA GLY A 86 6.55 -18.10 0.24
C GLY A 86 6.52 -18.52 -1.23
N GLY A 87 5.36 -18.34 -1.86
CA GLY A 87 5.14 -18.67 -3.27
C GLY A 87 6.01 -17.89 -4.26
N PHE A 88 6.47 -16.70 -3.88
CA PHE A 88 7.26 -15.79 -4.72
C PHE A 88 8.73 -15.66 -4.31
N GLY A 89 9.17 -16.37 -3.27
CA GLY A 89 10.56 -16.29 -2.82
C GLY A 89 10.73 -16.49 -1.32
N LYS A 90 11.93 -16.15 -0.84
CA LYS A 90 12.26 -16.16 0.59
C LYS A 90 11.73 -14.88 1.24
N ILE A 91 11.25 -15.00 2.46
CA ILE A 91 10.71 -13.94 3.29
C ILE A 91 11.66 -13.72 4.46
N TYR A 92 11.97 -12.46 4.74
CA TYR A 92 12.83 -12.04 5.83
C TYR A 92 12.16 -10.93 6.64
N SER A 93 12.41 -10.88 7.95
CA SER A 93 12.18 -9.69 8.77
C SER A 93 13.46 -8.86 8.79
N ALA A 94 13.29 -7.55 8.99
CA ALA A 94 14.40 -6.64 9.21
C ALA A 94 13.94 -5.37 9.95
N THR A 95 14.87 -4.71 10.62
CA THR A 95 14.68 -3.38 11.18
C THR A 95 15.10 -2.31 10.17
N TRP A 96 14.22 -1.35 9.88
CA TRP A 96 14.54 -0.18 9.07
C TRP A 96 14.51 1.11 9.93
N LYS A 97 15.66 1.52 10.45
CA LYS A 97 15.75 2.65 11.41
C LYS A 97 15.25 3.98 10.87
N GLU A 98 15.54 4.26 9.60
CA GLU A 98 15.06 5.48 8.94
C GLU A 98 13.55 5.47 8.76
N GLY A 99 12.96 4.29 8.54
CA GLY A 99 11.54 4.10 8.25
C GLY A 99 11.10 4.69 6.91
N GLN A 100 9.83 4.45 6.55
CA GLN A 100 9.22 4.98 5.33
C GLN A 100 9.16 6.50 5.32
N ILE A 101 9.20 7.09 4.13
CA ILE A 101 8.78 8.48 3.94
C ILE A 101 7.27 8.57 4.24
N CYS A 102 6.90 9.53 5.08
CA CYS A 102 5.53 9.70 5.55
C CYS A 102 4.96 11.09 5.30
N ASN A 103 5.78 12.05 4.85
CA ASN A 103 5.31 13.36 4.45
C ASN A 103 6.31 14.09 3.53
N LEU A 104 5.80 15.05 2.75
CA LEU A 104 6.56 16.00 1.95
C LEU A 104 6.05 17.41 2.27
N LEU A 105 6.83 18.19 3.02
CA LEU A 105 6.48 19.58 3.38
C LEU A 105 7.60 20.50 2.93
N LYS A 106 7.25 21.58 2.23
CA LYS A 106 8.21 22.60 1.75
C LYS A 106 9.42 21.98 1.01
N ASN A 107 9.17 21.04 0.10
CA ASN A 107 10.20 20.30 -0.64
C ASN A 107 11.18 19.48 0.22
N GLN A 108 10.80 19.14 1.46
CA GLN A 108 11.56 18.26 2.33
C GLN A 108 10.78 16.99 2.66
N LEU A 109 11.44 15.85 2.52
CA LEU A 109 10.89 14.54 2.88
C LEU A 109 11.10 14.26 4.37
N TYR A 110 10.05 13.76 5.01
CA TYR A 110 10.06 13.36 6.41
C TYR A 110 9.85 11.86 6.52
N ARG A 111 10.65 11.21 7.37
CA ARG A 111 10.58 9.76 7.58
C ARG A 111 10.01 9.43 8.95
N SER A 112 9.35 8.28 9.02
CA SER A 112 8.75 7.75 10.24
C SER A 112 9.76 7.40 11.34
N GLY A 113 11.03 7.18 10.99
CA GLY A 113 12.11 7.01 11.96
C GLY A 113 12.50 8.29 12.71
N ASP A 114 12.16 9.48 12.18
CA ASP A 114 12.47 10.76 12.81
C ASP A 114 11.64 10.96 14.09
N GLN A 115 12.32 11.04 15.24
CA GLN A 115 11.70 11.18 16.55
C GLN A 115 10.82 12.44 16.66
N LYS A 116 11.15 13.53 15.95
CA LYS A 116 10.31 14.75 15.94
C LYS A 116 8.96 14.51 15.25
N PHE A 117 8.95 13.61 14.27
CA PHE A 117 7.79 13.32 13.44
C PHE A 117 6.91 12.19 14.00
N LYS A 118 7.50 11.25 14.76
CA LYS A 118 6.76 10.21 15.50
C LYS A 118 5.66 10.77 16.40
N ASN A 119 5.88 11.94 16.99
CA ASN A 119 4.90 12.57 17.91
C ASN A 119 3.77 13.32 17.18
N HIS A 120 3.91 13.58 15.88
CA HIS A 120 3.00 14.46 15.13
C HIS A 120 2.02 13.73 14.20
N LEU A 121 2.17 12.43 13.96
CA LEU A 121 1.26 11.67 13.10
C LEU A 121 0.92 10.29 13.66
N LYS A 122 -0.32 10.12 14.15
CA LYS A 122 -1.02 8.82 14.02
C LYS A 122 -1.36 8.68 12.53
N CYS A 123 -0.58 7.87 11.83
CA CYS A 123 -0.76 7.64 10.40
C CYS A 123 -1.99 6.74 10.17
N ILE A 124 -3.17 7.33 10.03
CA ILE A 124 -4.37 6.63 9.58
C ILE A 124 -4.44 6.80 8.05
N GLU A 125 -4.20 5.72 7.31
CA GLU A 125 -4.57 5.62 5.90
C GLU A 125 -4.50 4.13 5.47
N ASN A 126 -5.67 3.65 5.03
CA ASN A 126 -6.10 2.29 4.69
C ASN A 126 -5.62 1.19 5.65
N ASP A 127 -6.50 0.83 6.59
CA ASP A 127 -6.25 -0.13 7.65
C ASP A 127 -6.48 -1.58 7.23
N HIS A 128 -6.68 -1.85 5.93
CA HIS A 128 -7.10 -3.18 5.46
C HIS A 128 -6.24 -3.78 4.35
N ILE A 129 -5.27 -3.04 3.78
CA ILE A 129 -4.28 -3.56 2.82
C ILE A 129 -2.87 -3.34 3.37
N THR A 130 -2.04 -4.38 3.32
CA THR A 130 -0.65 -4.31 3.78
C THR A 130 0.14 -3.31 2.95
N LYS A 131 0.87 -2.41 3.61
CA LYS A 131 1.69 -1.41 2.92
C LYS A 131 2.92 -2.05 2.27
N CYS A 132 3.17 -1.71 1.02
CA CYS A 132 4.43 -1.95 0.34
C CYS A 132 5.19 -0.63 0.26
N TYR A 133 6.32 -0.55 0.93
CA TYR A 133 7.12 0.67 1.02
C TYR A 133 8.05 0.83 -0.19
N GLY A 134 8.44 -0.25 -0.85
CA GLY A 134 9.38 -0.16 -1.95
C GLY A 134 10.06 -1.46 -2.33
N ILE A 135 11.16 -1.31 -3.06
CA ILE A 135 11.94 -2.41 -3.64
C ILE A 135 13.43 -2.20 -3.31
N THR A 136 14.15 -3.29 -3.06
CA THR A 136 15.61 -3.28 -2.77
C THR A 136 16.47 -3.67 -3.98
N GLN A 137 17.80 -3.55 -3.84
CA GLN A 137 18.80 -4.01 -4.84
C GLN A 137 18.57 -5.43 -5.33
N ASP A 138 18.17 -6.32 -4.43
CA ASP A 138 17.95 -7.74 -4.72
C ASP A 138 16.52 -8.01 -5.23
N TYR A 139 15.83 -6.96 -5.66
CA TYR A 139 14.44 -6.98 -6.14
C TYR A 139 13.45 -7.58 -5.12
N MET A 140 13.74 -7.40 -3.83
CA MET A 140 12.83 -7.77 -2.75
C MET A 140 11.82 -6.65 -2.50
N PHE A 141 10.55 -7.02 -2.31
CA PHE A 141 9.54 -6.09 -1.81
C PHE A 141 9.75 -5.84 -0.32
N VAL A 142 9.69 -4.58 0.08
CA VAL A 142 9.74 -4.16 1.47
C VAL A 142 8.31 -3.85 1.91
N MET A 143 7.78 -4.65 2.83
CA MET A 143 6.38 -4.58 3.24
C MET A 143 6.26 -4.39 4.76
N GLU A 144 5.11 -3.90 5.20
CA GLU A 144 4.75 -3.82 6.61
C GLU A 144 4.82 -5.20 7.27
N PHE A 145 5.50 -5.27 8.41
CA PHE A 145 5.65 -6.50 9.18
C PHE A 145 4.58 -6.56 10.27
N VAL A 146 3.88 -7.69 10.36
CA VAL A 146 2.86 -7.96 11.38
C VAL A 146 3.35 -9.15 12.22
N GLU A 147 3.66 -8.88 13.48
CA GLU A 147 4.29 -9.84 14.41
C GLU A 147 3.43 -11.08 14.66
N ASP A 148 2.11 -10.90 14.79
CA ASP A 148 1.15 -11.98 15.05
C ASP A 148 0.87 -12.88 13.83
N GLY A 149 1.47 -12.56 12.68
CA GLY A 149 1.37 -13.35 11.46
C GLY A 149 0.00 -13.23 10.79
N ASN A 150 -0.60 -14.36 10.43
CA ASN A 150 -1.80 -14.42 9.58
C ASN A 150 -3.07 -14.88 10.29
N LEU A 151 -4.22 -14.51 9.71
CA LEU A 151 -5.55 -14.80 10.23
C LEU A 151 -5.80 -16.30 10.40
N ARG A 152 -5.26 -17.17 9.53
CA ARG A 152 -5.39 -18.62 9.70
C ARG A 152 -4.79 -19.08 11.03
N ASN A 153 -3.60 -18.59 11.37
CA ASN A 153 -2.93 -18.92 12.63
C ASN A 153 -3.64 -18.28 13.82
N TYR A 154 -4.06 -17.01 13.69
CA TYR A 154 -4.84 -16.32 14.72
C TYR A 154 -6.13 -17.07 15.07
N LEU A 155 -6.91 -17.45 14.06
CA LEU A 155 -8.16 -18.20 14.26
C LEU A 155 -7.89 -19.58 14.86
N ARG A 156 -6.85 -20.32 14.43
CA ARG A 156 -6.51 -21.62 15.03
C ARG A 156 -6.32 -21.54 16.54
N SER A 157 -5.72 -20.45 17.04
CA SER A 157 -5.42 -20.27 18.47
C SER A 157 -6.56 -19.64 19.26
N ASN A 158 -7.45 -18.88 18.62
CA ASN A 158 -8.43 -18.03 19.30
C ASN A 158 -9.90 -18.30 18.94
N PHE A 159 -10.21 -19.19 18.00
CA PHE A 159 -11.58 -19.37 17.48
C PHE A 159 -12.66 -19.57 18.56
N PHE A 160 -12.35 -20.33 19.60
CA PHE A 160 -13.27 -20.62 20.71
C PHE A 160 -13.33 -19.52 21.77
N LYS A 161 -12.39 -18.57 21.76
CA LYS A 161 -12.36 -17.41 22.65
C LYS A 161 -13.07 -16.19 22.05
N LEU A 162 -13.21 -16.18 20.72
CA LEU A 162 -13.85 -15.09 19.99
C LEU A 162 -15.38 -15.17 20.12
N GLU A 163 -15.97 -14.06 20.52
CA GLU A 163 -17.41 -13.86 20.47
C GLU A 163 -17.87 -13.70 19.02
N TRP A 164 -19.18 -13.87 18.78
CA TRP A 164 -19.73 -13.66 17.44
C TRP A 164 -19.52 -12.24 16.92
N SER A 165 -19.56 -11.24 17.81
CA SER A 165 -19.26 -9.85 17.46
C SER A 165 -17.84 -9.69 16.90
N ASP A 166 -16.85 -10.36 17.49
CA ASP A 166 -15.46 -10.26 17.03
C ASP A 166 -15.30 -10.90 15.65
N LYS A 167 -15.97 -12.04 15.43
CA LYS A 167 -15.97 -12.74 14.13
C LYS A 167 -16.60 -11.89 13.03
N ILE A 168 -17.72 -11.23 13.34
CA ILE A 168 -18.39 -10.30 12.42
C ILE A 168 -17.51 -9.08 12.13
N TYR A 169 -16.84 -8.55 13.16
CA TYR A 169 -15.91 -7.43 12.98
C TYR A 169 -14.75 -7.78 12.04
N ILE A 170 -14.10 -8.93 12.25
CA ILE A 170 -13.04 -9.43 11.36
C ILE A 170 -13.54 -9.56 9.91
N LEU A 171 -14.75 -10.10 9.72
CA LEU A 171 -15.36 -10.21 8.39
C LEU A 171 -15.66 -8.85 7.75
N SER A 172 -16.08 -7.87 8.55
CA SER A 172 -16.31 -6.49 8.10
C SER A 172 -15.02 -5.86 7.59
N GLU A 173 -13.93 -5.93 8.36
CA GLU A 173 -12.64 -5.37 7.95
C GLU A 173 -12.10 -5.99 6.66
N ILE A 174 -12.21 -7.32 6.54
CA ILE A 174 -11.84 -8.04 5.31
C ILE A 174 -12.70 -7.56 4.13
N SER A 175 -13.99 -7.38 4.35
CA SER A 175 -14.93 -6.92 3.32
C SER A 175 -14.59 -5.51 2.86
N ASP A 176 -14.21 -4.63 3.78
CA ASP A 176 -13.77 -3.26 3.48
C ASP A 176 -12.48 -3.24 2.67
N GLY A 177 -11.50 -4.10 3.02
CA GLY A 177 -10.28 -4.29 2.23
C GLY A 177 -10.56 -4.80 0.80
N LEU A 178 -11.43 -5.79 0.65
CA LEU A 178 -11.83 -6.29 -0.68
C LEU A 178 -12.60 -5.24 -1.49
N ASN A 179 -13.51 -4.52 -0.86
CA ASN A 179 -14.26 -3.42 -1.47
C ASN A 179 -13.30 -2.33 -1.98
N TYR A 180 -12.27 -1.99 -1.20
CA TYR A 180 -11.22 -1.08 -1.63
C TYR A 180 -10.46 -1.61 -2.86
N LEU A 181 -10.00 -2.87 -2.83
CA LEU A 181 -9.27 -3.46 -3.96
C LEU A 181 -10.09 -3.40 -5.25
N HIS A 182 -11.35 -3.84 -5.19
CA HIS A 182 -12.20 -3.92 -6.38
C HIS A 182 -12.63 -2.55 -6.90
N HIS A 183 -13.07 -1.64 -6.03
CA HIS A 183 -13.72 -0.40 -6.46
C HIS A 183 -12.81 0.82 -6.46
N LYS A 184 -11.76 0.85 -5.62
CA LYS A 184 -10.83 1.99 -5.54
C LYS A 184 -9.53 1.70 -6.27
N ALA A 185 -8.95 0.52 -6.06
CA ALA A 185 -7.71 0.13 -6.73
C ALA A 185 -7.96 -0.48 -8.13
N ASN A 186 -9.19 -0.92 -8.44
CA ASN A 186 -9.51 -1.66 -9.67
C ASN A 186 -8.64 -2.91 -9.83
N VAL A 187 -8.46 -3.68 -8.75
CA VAL A 187 -7.58 -4.86 -8.69
C VAL A 187 -8.34 -6.07 -8.15
N ILE A 188 -8.18 -7.22 -8.80
CA ILE A 188 -8.61 -8.54 -8.29
C ILE A 188 -7.39 -9.25 -7.70
N HIS A 189 -7.50 -9.74 -6.46
CA HIS A 189 -6.38 -10.35 -5.71
C HIS A 189 -5.91 -11.70 -6.26
N LYS A 190 -6.85 -12.59 -6.65
CA LYS A 190 -6.62 -13.94 -7.21
C LYS A 190 -5.89 -14.97 -6.33
N ASN A 191 -5.47 -14.63 -5.12
CA ASN A 191 -4.88 -15.56 -4.15
C ASN A 191 -5.42 -15.29 -2.74
N PHE A 192 -6.70 -14.94 -2.67
CA PHE A 192 -7.32 -14.50 -1.43
C PHE A 192 -7.67 -15.70 -0.54
N HIS A 193 -7.03 -15.80 0.62
CA HIS A 193 -7.28 -16.83 1.62
C HIS A 193 -6.78 -16.38 3.01
N ALA A 194 -7.21 -17.03 4.09
CA ALA A 194 -6.84 -16.65 5.47
C ALA A 194 -5.32 -16.63 5.77
N GLY A 195 -4.50 -17.33 4.98
CA GLY A 195 -3.03 -17.22 5.07
C GLY A 195 -2.43 -15.94 4.46
N ASN A 196 -3.19 -15.23 3.64
CA ASN A 196 -2.82 -13.98 2.94
C ASN A 196 -3.58 -12.78 3.53
N ILE A 197 -4.01 -12.92 4.79
CA ILE A 197 -4.57 -11.86 5.60
C ILE A 197 -3.71 -11.82 6.85
N LEU A 198 -2.92 -10.76 7.03
CA LEU A 198 -2.18 -10.53 8.26
C LEU A 198 -3.15 -10.08 9.36
N SER A 199 -2.95 -10.52 10.60
CA SER A 199 -3.90 -10.27 11.68
C SER A 199 -3.18 -10.04 13.00
N THR A 200 -3.51 -8.94 13.68
CA THR A 200 -3.08 -8.64 15.07
C THR A 200 -4.16 -8.97 16.10
N GLY A 201 -5.25 -9.60 15.66
CA GLY A 201 -6.49 -9.75 16.43
C GLY A 201 -7.33 -8.47 16.55
N VAL A 202 -6.74 -7.30 16.35
CA VAL A 202 -7.44 -6.00 16.31
C VAL A 202 -7.59 -5.49 14.88
N THR A 203 -6.58 -5.70 14.03
CA THR A 203 -6.55 -5.21 12.65
C THR A 203 -6.29 -6.37 11.69
N ASN A 204 -6.98 -6.39 10.55
CA ASN A 204 -6.82 -7.38 9.50
C ASN A 204 -6.39 -6.75 8.17
N LEU A 205 -5.24 -7.18 7.65
CA LEU A 205 -4.62 -6.62 6.43
C LEU A 205 -4.51 -7.67 5.33
N ILE A 206 -5.12 -7.42 4.17
CA ILE A 206 -4.94 -8.23 2.97
C ILE A 206 -3.51 -8.03 2.44
N THR A 207 -2.83 -9.11 2.05
CA THR A 207 -1.45 -9.09 1.54
C THR A 207 -1.27 -10.01 0.33
N ASP A 208 -0.04 -10.13 -0.18
CA ASP A 208 0.33 -11.02 -1.30
C ASP A 208 -0.46 -10.76 -2.60
N LEU A 209 -0.29 -9.55 -3.13
CA LEU A 209 -0.88 -9.13 -4.41
C LEU A 209 -0.05 -9.59 -5.63
N GLY A 210 0.87 -10.56 -5.47
CA GLY A 210 1.77 -11.02 -6.54
C GLY A 210 1.07 -11.65 -7.75
N LEU A 211 -0.16 -12.16 -7.57
CA LEU A 211 -1.02 -12.69 -8.65
C LEU A 211 -2.13 -11.74 -9.06
N SER A 212 -2.17 -10.54 -8.49
CA SER A 212 -3.27 -9.62 -8.70
C SER A 212 -3.29 -9.06 -10.13
N ARG A 213 -4.47 -8.63 -10.59
CA ARG A 213 -4.67 -8.08 -11.94
C ARG A 213 -5.68 -6.95 -11.95
N PRO A 214 -5.64 -6.05 -12.94
CA PRO A 214 -6.70 -5.07 -13.14
C PRO A 214 -8.08 -5.76 -13.26
N ALA A 215 -9.09 -5.25 -12.57
CA ALA A 215 -10.41 -5.89 -12.53
C ALA A 215 -11.14 -5.84 -13.88
N ASN A 216 -10.72 -4.95 -14.78
CA ASN A 216 -11.19 -4.81 -16.14
C ASN A 216 -10.45 -5.70 -17.16
N GLU A 217 -9.38 -6.39 -16.76
CA GLU A 217 -8.69 -7.35 -17.63
C GLU A 217 -9.51 -8.63 -17.69
N THR A 218 -10.14 -8.90 -18.84
CA THR A 218 -10.82 -10.17 -19.07
C THR A 218 -9.77 -11.27 -18.98
N GLY A 219 -10.03 -12.34 -18.23
CA GLY A 219 -9.09 -13.46 -18.02
C GLY A 219 -8.76 -14.28 -19.29
N ILE A 220 -8.96 -13.69 -20.46
CA ILE A 220 -8.64 -14.21 -21.78
C ILE A 220 -7.16 -13.88 -22.01
N SER A 221 -6.34 -14.91 -22.02
CA SER A 221 -4.94 -14.76 -22.43
C SER A 221 -4.86 -14.28 -23.88
N LYS A 222 -3.69 -13.76 -24.32
CA LYS A 222 -3.45 -13.40 -25.74
C LYS A 222 -3.73 -14.56 -26.72
N ASP A 223 -3.83 -15.77 -26.18
CA ASP A 223 -3.97 -17.03 -26.89
C ASP A 223 -5.45 -17.49 -26.93
N GLY A 224 -6.40 -16.68 -26.41
CA GLY A 224 -7.84 -16.97 -26.40
C GLY A 224 -8.31 -17.89 -25.27
N GLU A 225 -7.38 -18.46 -24.48
CA GLU A 225 -7.73 -19.36 -23.39
C GLU A 225 -8.03 -18.63 -22.09
N ARG A 226 -9.12 -19.05 -21.42
CA ARG A 226 -9.50 -18.61 -20.08
C ARG A 226 -8.65 -19.33 -19.05
N LYS A 227 -7.54 -18.71 -18.62
CA LYS A 227 -6.69 -19.30 -17.58
C LYS A 227 -7.32 -19.05 -16.21
N ILE A 228 -7.75 -20.13 -15.54
CA ILE A 228 -8.18 -20.09 -14.14
C ILE A 228 -6.93 -19.98 -13.27
N PHE A 229 -6.89 -19.01 -12.36
CA PHE A 229 -5.82 -18.85 -11.39
C PHE A 229 -6.40 -18.52 -10.02
N GLY A 230 -5.85 -19.14 -8.98
CA GLY A 230 -6.25 -18.97 -7.58
C GLY A 230 -6.52 -20.30 -6.90
N VAL A 231 -6.80 -20.25 -5.59
CA VAL A 231 -7.23 -21.45 -4.85
C VAL A 231 -8.59 -21.88 -5.38
N LEU A 232 -8.67 -23.13 -5.84
CA LEU A 232 -9.93 -23.72 -6.30
C LEU A 232 -11.00 -23.58 -5.20
N PRO A 233 -12.25 -23.22 -5.53
CA PRO A 233 -13.32 -23.27 -4.56
C PRO A 233 -13.42 -24.70 -4.01
N TYR A 234 -13.43 -24.82 -2.69
CA TYR A 234 -13.71 -26.09 -2.04
C TYR A 234 -15.11 -26.54 -2.47
N ILE A 235 -15.19 -27.74 -3.06
CA ILE A 235 -16.42 -28.48 -3.32
C ILE A 235 -16.82 -29.18 -2.01
#